data_AF-A0A8R1IWX1-F1
#
_entry.id   AF-A0A8R1IWX1-F1
#
_cell.length_a   1.000
_cell.length_b   1.000
_cell.length_c   1.000
_cell.angle_alpha   90.00
_cell.angle_beta   90.00
_cell.angle_gamma   90.00
#
_symmetry.space_group_name_H-M   'P 1'
#
loop_
_entity.id
_entity.type
_entity.pdbx_description
1 polymer ?
#
loop_
_entity_poly.entity_id
_entity_poly.type
_entity_poly.pdbx_seq_one_letter_code
_entity_poly.pdbx_strand_id
1 'polypeptide(L)'
;MGFSEDYENTVSICIGGVECDLVFFESDLSDPCWLATEVHAFLVVYSIDSKSSWKKALMALEMIRDQPNCRNLPTLVAGNKIDLERKRAVTKQGKFG
;
A
#
# COMPACT_ATOMS: atom_id res chain seq x y z
N MET A 1 -10.87 18.35 17.17
CA MET A 1 -9.53 18.57 17.75
C MET A 1 -9.09 17.24 18.34
N GLY A 2 -8.34 16.47 17.57
CA GLY A 2 -7.82 15.16 17.94
C GLY A 2 -6.57 14.93 17.10
N PHE A 3 -5.40 15.18 17.70
CA PHE A 3 -4.07 15.07 17.09
C PHE A 3 -3.30 13.87 17.66
N SER A 4 -4.00 12.86 18.19
CA SER A 4 -3.38 11.79 18.98
C SER A 4 -3.08 10.51 18.20
N GLU A 5 -3.67 10.28 17.02
CA GLU A 5 -3.45 9.05 16.25
C GLU A 5 -2.24 9.12 15.28
N ASP A 6 -1.78 10.33 14.91
CA ASP A 6 -0.70 10.50 13.92
C ASP A 6 0.68 10.00 14.42
N TYR A 7 0.89 9.96 15.74
CA TYR A 7 2.19 9.55 16.32
C TYR A 7 2.40 8.03 16.34
N GLU A 8 1.33 7.22 16.44
CA GLU A 8 1.48 5.76 16.49
C GLU A 8 1.92 5.16 15.14
N ASN A 9 1.67 5.88 14.05
CA ASN A 9 1.99 5.44 12.69
C ASN A 9 3.23 6.13 12.09
N THR A 10 4.10 6.69 12.93
CA THR A 10 5.34 7.32 12.48
C THR A 10 6.54 6.41 12.76
N VAL A 11 7.38 6.19 11.75
CA VAL A 11 8.61 5.39 11.84
C VAL A 11 9.79 6.23 11.36
N SER A 12 10.72 6.52 12.26
CA SER A 12 11.98 7.18 11.91
C SER A 12 12.94 6.20 11.24
N ILE A 13 13.53 6.62 10.12
CA ILE A 13 14.46 5.86 9.30
C ILE A 13 15.72 6.67 9.02
N CYS A 14 16.84 5.99 8.78
CA CYS A 14 18.06 6.61 8.30
C CYS A 14 18.49 5.89 7.02
N ILE A 15 18.42 6.58 5.88
CA ILE A 15 18.81 6.03 4.57
C ILE A 15 19.93 6.90 4.00
N GLY A 16 21.09 6.30 3.76
CA GLY A 16 22.25 7.02 3.22
C GLY A 16 22.80 8.11 4.15
N GLY A 17 22.58 7.98 5.46
CA GLY A 17 22.98 8.98 6.46
C GLY A 17 22.02 10.16 6.59
N VAL A 18 20.89 10.14 5.89
CA VAL A 18 19.80 11.13 6.05
C VAL A 18 18.72 10.52 6.93
N GLU A 19 18.43 11.21 8.04
CA GLU A 19 17.32 10.87 8.93
C GLU A 19 16.01 11.45 8.39
N CYS A 20 14.98 10.62 8.33
CA CYS A 20 13.65 10.97 7.86
C CYS A 20 12.59 10.26 8.70
N ASP A 21 11.38 10.83 8.77
CA ASP A 21 10.21 10.17 9.35
C ASP A 21 9.26 9.70 8.25
N LEU A 22 8.87 8.43 8.31
CA LEU A 22 7.79 7.88 7.51
C LEU A 22 6.49 7.93 8.32
N VAL A 23 5.48 8.61 7.80
CA VAL A 23 4.14 8.65 8.40
C VAL A 23 3.22 7.78 7.55
N PHE A 24 2.57 6.81 8.17
CA PHE A 24 1.68 5.86 7.50
C PHE A 24 0.21 6.24 7.70
N PHE A 25 -0.55 6.18 6.60
CA PHE A 25 -2.00 6.35 6.62
C PHE A 25 -2.64 5.04 6.15
N GLU A 26 -3.40 4.40 7.04
CA GLU A 26 -4.22 3.27 6.66
C GLU A 26 -5.47 3.77 5.92
N SER A 27 -5.90 3.01 4.91
CA SER A 27 -7.02 3.41 4.05
C SER A 27 -7.97 2.24 3.83
N ASP A 28 -9.26 2.52 3.87
CA ASP A 28 -10.28 1.58 3.42
C ASP A 28 -10.50 1.73 1.92
N LEU A 29 -10.17 0.69 1.15
CA LEU A 29 -10.38 0.65 -0.30
C LEU A 29 -11.87 0.75 -0.70
N SER A 30 -12.81 0.54 0.24
CA SER A 30 -14.24 0.73 -0.01
C SER A 30 -14.66 2.20 -0.14
N ASP A 31 -13.86 3.12 0.43
CA ASP A 31 -14.10 4.56 0.40
C ASP A 31 -13.05 5.26 -0.48
N PRO A 32 -13.39 5.75 -1.69
CA PRO A 32 -12.41 6.35 -2.61
C PRO A 32 -11.76 7.64 -2.09
N CYS A 33 -12.19 8.20 -0.94
CA CYS A 33 -11.59 9.39 -0.36
C CYS A 33 -10.09 9.25 -0.06
N TRP A 34 -9.56 8.03 0.07
CA TRP A 34 -8.12 7.80 0.26
C TRP A 34 -7.24 8.35 -0.88
N LEU A 35 -7.79 8.52 -2.08
CA LEU A 35 -7.09 9.13 -3.23
C LEU A 35 -6.97 10.66 -3.14
N ALA A 36 -7.75 11.29 -2.26
CA ALA A 36 -7.70 12.72 -2.04
C ALA A 36 -6.63 13.12 -1.01
N THR A 37 -6.15 12.16 -0.21
CA THR A 37 -5.08 12.38 0.76
C THR A 37 -3.76 12.63 0.05
N GLU A 38 -3.10 13.73 0.38
CA GLU A 38 -1.77 14.05 -0.14
C GLU A 38 -0.74 13.12 0.50
N VAL A 39 -0.16 12.23 -0.32
CA VAL A 39 0.86 11.26 0.11
C VAL A 39 2.06 11.30 -0.83
N HIS A 40 3.21 10.86 -0.32
CA HIS A 40 4.45 10.79 -1.11
C HIS A 40 4.60 9.47 -1.87
N ALA A 41 3.93 8.40 -1.42
CA ALA A 41 4.00 7.06 -2.01
C ALA A 41 2.79 6.21 -1.57
N PHE A 42 2.56 5.11 -2.29
CA PHE A 42 1.56 4.09 -1.92
C PHE A 42 2.23 2.76 -1.59
N LEU A 43 1.65 2.05 -0.61
CA LEU A 43 1.98 0.66 -0.29
C LEU A 43 0.70 -0.18 -0.39
N VAL A 44 0.58 -0.97 -1.45
CA VAL A 44 -0.56 -1.85 -1.69
C VAL A 44 -0.21 -3.26 -1.21
N VAL A 45 -0.89 -3.71 -0.15
CA VAL A 45 -0.62 -4.99 0.49
C VAL A 45 -1.73 -6.00 0.17
N TYR A 46 -1.34 -7.23 -0.18
CA TYR A 46 -2.27 -8.35 -0.32
C TYR A 46 -1.76 -9.57 0.44
N SER A 47 -2.63 -10.54 0.70
CA SER A 47 -2.27 -11.80 1.37
C SER A 47 -1.99 -12.88 0.34
N ILE A 48 -0.85 -13.58 0.44
CA ILE A 48 -0.47 -14.60 -0.56
C ILE A 48 -1.42 -15.80 -0.61
N ASP A 49 -2.17 -16.05 0.46
CA ASP A 49 -3.17 -17.11 0.60
C ASP A 49 -4.59 -16.65 0.20
N SER A 50 -4.77 -15.39 -0.23
CA SER A 50 -6.09 -14.83 -0.58
C SER A 50 -6.13 -14.20 -1.97
N LYS A 51 -6.75 -14.90 -2.92
CA LYS A 51 -7.01 -14.36 -4.28
C LYS A 51 -7.92 -13.13 -4.28
N SER A 52 -8.86 -13.03 -3.33
CA SER A 52 -9.75 -11.86 -3.24
C SER A 52 -8.99 -10.61 -2.80
N SER A 53 -8.05 -10.74 -1.86
CA SER A 53 -7.17 -9.62 -1.47
C SER A 53 -6.30 -9.14 -2.63
N TRP A 54 -5.78 -10.07 -3.45
CA TRP A 54 -5.03 -9.73 -4.66
C TRP A 54 -5.87 -8.98 -5.69
N LYS A 55 -7.13 -9.40 -5.91
CA LYS A 55 -8.05 -8.67 -6.80
C LYS A 55 -8.29 -7.24 -6.32
N LYS A 56 -8.49 -7.03 -5.01
CA LYS A 56 -8.63 -5.69 -4.43
C LYS A 56 -7.36 -4.85 -4.61
N ALA A 57 -6.19 -5.45 -4.43
CA ALA A 57 -4.91 -4.78 -4.69
C ALA A 57 -4.78 -4.32 -6.16
N LEU A 58 -5.17 -5.16 -7.12
CA LEU A 58 -5.19 -4.77 -8.54
C LEU A 58 -6.14 -3.59 -8.80
N MET A 59 -7.34 -3.61 -8.22
CA MET A 59 -8.28 -2.48 -8.33
C MET A 59 -7.69 -1.19 -7.75
N ALA A 60 -7.01 -1.25 -6.61
CA ALA A 60 -6.34 -0.09 -6.02
C ALA A 60 -5.23 0.46 -6.93
N LEU A 61 -4.46 -0.42 -7.57
CA LEU A 61 -3.43 -0.03 -8.53
C LEU A 61 -4.01 0.66 -9.77
N GLU A 62 -5.12 0.15 -10.29
CA GLU A 62 -5.86 0.80 -11.39
C GLU A 62 -6.35 2.19 -10.97
N MET A 63 -6.94 2.32 -9.77
CA MET A 63 -7.38 3.60 -9.22
C MET A 63 -6.24 4.62 -9.06
N ILE A 64 -5.07 4.21 -8.56
CA ILE A 64 -3.87 5.08 -8.46
C ILE A 64 -3.42 5.54 -9.85
N ARG A 65 -3.38 4.63 -10.82
CA ARG A 65 -2.92 4.91 -12.19
C ARG A 65 -3.86 5.87 -12.92
N ASP A 66 -5.16 5.74 -12.70
CA ASP A 66 -6.17 6.53 -13.40
C ASP A 66 -6.34 7.93 -12.77
N GLN A 67 -5.88 8.13 -11.54
CA GLN A 67 -5.92 9.41 -10.84
C GLN A 67 -4.72 10.32 -11.22
N PRO A 68 -4.93 11.48 -11.86
CA PRO A 68 -3.84 12.30 -12.42
C PRO A 68 -2.78 12.74 -11.40
N ASN A 69 -3.20 13.02 -10.17
CA ASN A 69 -2.31 13.46 -9.09
C ASN A 69 -1.52 12.31 -8.45
N CYS A 70 -1.93 11.07 -8.65
CA CYS A 70 -1.36 9.89 -8.00
C CYS A 70 -0.51 9.04 -8.95
N ARG A 71 -0.80 9.06 -10.26
CA ARG A 71 -0.21 8.14 -11.26
C ARG A 71 1.32 8.15 -11.37
N ASN A 72 1.98 9.21 -10.92
CA ASN A 72 3.44 9.34 -10.93
C ASN A 72 4.09 9.09 -9.56
N LEU A 73 3.28 8.85 -8.52
CA LEU A 73 3.79 8.58 -7.19
C LEU A 73 4.34 7.14 -7.11
N PRO A 74 5.50 6.94 -6.43
CA PRO A 74 6.03 5.61 -6.19
C PRO A 74 4.98 4.71 -5.55
N THR A 75 4.78 3.52 -6.12
CA THR A 75 3.81 2.54 -5.63
C THR A 75 4.50 1.19 -5.43
N LEU A 76 4.50 0.70 -4.20
CA LEU A 76 5.02 -0.61 -3.83
C LEU A 76 3.87 -1.61 -3.68
N VAL A 77 4.08 -2.83 -4.15
CA VAL A 77 3.10 -3.92 -4.01
C VAL A 77 3.73 -5.05 -3.21
N ALA A 78 3.13 -5.40 -2.07
CA ALA A 78 3.69 -6.39 -1.15
C ALA A 78 2.74 -7.58 -0.96
N GLY A 79 3.23 -8.77 -1.29
CA GLY A 79 2.58 -10.04 -0.96
C GLY A 79 2.92 -10.47 0.47
N ASN A 80 2.01 -10.19 1.39
CA ASN A 80 2.16 -10.44 2.82
C ASN A 80 1.77 -11.87 3.22
N LYS A 81 2.11 -12.27 4.45
CA LYS A 81 1.90 -13.59 5.06
C LYS A 81 2.68 -14.72 4.40
N ILE A 82 3.95 -14.46 4.09
CA ILE A 82 4.85 -15.42 3.42
C ILE A 82 5.05 -16.73 4.20
N ASP A 83 4.89 -16.67 5.51
CA ASP A 83 4.85 -17.83 6.41
C ASP A 83 3.75 -18.85 6.01
N LEU A 84 2.69 -18.40 5.33
CA LEU A 84 1.61 -19.24 4.78
C LEU A 84 1.92 -19.78 3.38
N GLU A 85 3.17 -19.90 2.95
CA GLU A 85 3.57 -20.38 1.60
C GLU A 85 2.86 -21.70 1.20
N ARG A 86 2.66 -22.62 2.16
CA ARG A 86 1.95 -23.89 1.93
C ARG A 86 0.47 -23.72 1.55
N LYS A 87 -0.13 -22.58 1.87
CA LYS A 87 -1.51 -22.18 1.53
C LYS A 87 -1.56 -21.14 0.41
N ARG A 88 -0.42 -20.84 -0.24
CA ARG A 88 -0.34 -19.81 -1.28
C ARG A 88 -1.40 -20.06 -2.36
N ALA A 89 -2.23 -19.05 -2.58
CA ALA A 89 -3.26 -19.02 -3.62
C ALA A 89 -2.95 -18.01 -4.73
N VAL A 90 -2.02 -17.09 -4.49
CA VAL A 90 -1.57 -16.07 -5.45
C VAL A 90 -0.15 -16.38 -5.92
N THR A 91 0.02 -16.59 -7.22
CA THR A 91 1.29 -16.96 -7.84
C THR A 91 2.28 -15.78 -7.84
N LYS A 92 3.58 -16.08 -7.75
CA LYS A 92 4.65 -15.07 -7.80
C LYS A 92 4.79 -14.42 -9.18
N GLN A 93 4.30 -15.09 -10.22
CA GLN A 93 4.21 -14.56 -11.58
C GLN A 93 2.86 -13.87 -11.77
N GLY A 94 2.79 -12.58 -11.48
CA GLY A 94 1.71 -11.72 -11.96
C GLY A 94 2.15 -11.08 -13.27
N LYS A 95 1.49 -11.41 -14.39
CA LYS A 95 1.56 -10.55 -15.57
C LYS A 95 0.73 -9.32 -15.26
N PHE A 96 1.36 -8.16 -15.15
CA PHE A 96 0.67 -6.89 -15.34
C PHE A 96 0.37 -6.85 -16.84
N GLY A 97 -0.89 -7.13 -17.20
CA GLY A 97 -1.37 -7.07 -18.59
C GLY A 97 -1.39 -5.64 -19.09
#